data_AF-W0DVR0-F1
#
_entry.id   AF-W0DVR0-F1
#
_cell.length_a   1.000
_cell.length_b   1.000
_cell.length_c   1.000
_cell.angle_alpha   90.00
_cell.angle_beta   90.00
_cell.angle_gamma   90.00
#
_symmetry.space_group_name_H-M   'P 1'
#
loop_
_entity.id
_entity.type
_entity.pdbx_description
1 polymer ?
#
loop_
_entity_poly.entity_id
_entity_poly.type
_entity_poly.pdbx_seq_one_letter_code
_entity_poly.pdbx_strand_id
1 'polypeptide(L)' 'MLKFLGLLLVIVFFIWFIKYKWQRKKMQWRGETIPEQKGLKGLRPITLLSAVFVVMYGGYIIWYVLDAWLAL' A
#
# COMPACT_ATOMS: atom_id res chain seq x y z
N MET A 1 -13.65 13.99 -9.70
CA MET A 1 -13.75 12.52 -9.82
C MET A 1 -12.52 11.74 -9.31
N LEU A 2 -11.40 12.39 -8.95
CA LEU A 2 -10.23 11.74 -8.31
C LEU A 2 -10.46 11.23 -6.88
N LYS A 3 -11.55 11.64 -6.20
CA LYS A 3 -11.87 11.23 -4.82
C LYS A 3 -11.93 9.71 -4.65
N PHE A 4 -12.36 8.99 -5.68
CA PHE A 4 -12.46 7.53 -5.65
C PHE A 4 -11.15 6.82 -5.97
N LEU A 5 -10.17 7.51 -6.56
CA LEU A 5 -8.91 6.90 -6.99
C LEU A 5 -8.06 6.45 -5.80
N GLY A 6 -8.01 7.27 -4.74
CA GLY A 6 -7.36 6.89 -3.48
C GLY A 6 -8.02 5.68 -2.83
N LEU A 7 -9.35 5.63 -2.85
CA LEU A 7 -10.13 4.52 -2.30
C LEU A 7 -9.90 3.22 -3.08
N LEU A 8 -9.80 3.31 -4.41
CA LEU A 8 -9.46 2.19 -5.29
C LEU A 8 -8.06 1.65 -5.02
N LEU A 9 -7.08 2.54 -4.78
CA LEU A 9 -5.72 2.20 -4.37
C LEU A 9 -5.68 1.44 -3.05
N VAL A 10 -6.47 1.88 -2.06
CA VAL A 10 -6.61 1.20 -0.76
C VAL A 10 -7.25 -0.18 -0.92
N ILE A 11 -8.29 -0.31 -1.74
CA ILE A 11 -8.94 -1.60 -2.00
C ILE A 11 -7.97 -2.59 -2.64
N VAL A 12 -7.24 -2.17 -3.68
CA VAL A 12 -6.24 -3.01 -4.35
C VAL A 12 -5.14 -3.44 -3.37
N PHE A 13 -4.70 -2.52 -2.50
CA PHE A 13 -3.74 -2.80 -1.44
C PHE A 13 -4.24 -3.90 -0.48
N PHE A 14 -5.47 -3.80 0.01
CA PHE A 14 -6.04 -4.78 0.95
C PHE A 14 -6.19 -6.17 0.31
N ILE A 15 -6.65 -6.24 -0.93
CA ILE A 15 -6.78 -7.51 -1.67
C ILE A 15 -5.40 -8.18 -1.82
N TRP A 16 -4.38 -7.41 -2.19
CA TRP A 16 -3.01 -7.91 -2.30
C TRP A 16 -2.44 -8.36 -0.95
N PHE A 17 -2.66 -7.57 0.11
CA PHE A 17 -2.18 -7.87 1.46
C PHE A 17 -2.76 -9.17 2.02
N ILE A 18 -4.07 -9.39 1.84
CA ILE A 18 -4.74 -10.62 2.28
C ILE A 18 -4.16 -11.82 1.53
N LYS A 19 -4.03 -11.74 0.20
CA LYS A 19 -3.42 -12.80 -0.61
C LYS A 19 -1.99 -13.12 -0.17
N TYR A 20 -1.20 -12.08 0.09
CA TYR A 20 0.18 -12.21 0.53
C TYR A 20 0.30 -12.95 1.87
N LYS A 21 -0.49 -12.55 2.86
CA LYS A 21 -0.49 -13.17 4.19
C LYS A 21 -0.95 -14.63 4.11
N TRP A 22 -1.96 -14.91 3.29
CA TRP A 22 -2.47 -16.27 3.08
C TRP A 22 -1.42 -17.17 2.46
N GLN A 23 -0.74 -16.72 1.39
CA GLN A 23 0.31 -17.48 0.70
C GLN A 23 1.45 -17.85 1.66
N ARG A 24 1.93 -16.89 2.46
CA ARG A 24 2.97 -17.16 3.46
C ARG A 24 2.53 -18.15 4.53
N LYS A 25 1.31 -18.01 5.06
CA LYS A 25 0.77 -18.91 6.08
C LYS A 25 0.65 -20.34 5.54
N LYS A 26 0.21 -20.48 4.29
CA LYS A 26 0.12 -21.78 3.59
C LYS A 26 1.49 -22.43 3.38
N MET A 27 2.52 -21.64 3.04
CA MET A 27 3.90 -22.13 2.90
C MET A 27 4.49 -22.58 4.24
N GLN A 28 4.23 -21.81 5.33
CA GLN A 28 4.66 -22.20 6.68
C GLN A 28 4.01 -23.51 7.15
N TRP A 29 2.73 -23.74 6.83
CA TRP A 29 2.04 -24.98 7.16
C TRP A 29 2.56 -26.20 6.39
N ARG A 30 3.19 -25.97 5.23
CA ARG A 30 3.80 -27.03 4.41
C ARG A 30 5.25 -27.33 4.79
N GLY A 31 5.81 -26.61 5.78
CA GLY A 31 7.23 -26.73 6.14
C GLY A 31 8.19 -26.24 5.06
N GLU A 32 7.69 -25.51 4.05
CA GLU A 32 8.51 -24.97 2.97
C GLU A 32 9.32 -23.77 3.47
N THR A 33 10.60 -23.68 3.07
CA THR A 33 11.46 -22.54 3.37
C THR A 33 10.87 -21.28 2.74
N ILE A 34 10.54 -20.30 3.58
CA ILE A 34 10.00 -19.01 3.12
C ILE A 34 11.05 -18.37 2.21
N PRO A 35 10.75 -18.11 0.92
CA PRO A 35 11.72 -17.55 0.01
C PRO A 35 12.21 -16.21 0.54
N GLU A 36 13.53 -16.03 0.50
CA GLU A 36 14.23 -14.83 0.96
C GLU A 36 13.59 -13.60 0.31
N GLN A 37 13.33 -12.56 1.12
CA GLN A 37 12.61 -11.35 0.68
C GLN A 37 13.49 -10.50 -0.25
N LYS A 38 13.65 -10.92 -1.51
CA LYS A 38 14.41 -10.18 -2.53
C LYS A 38 13.48 -9.53 -3.56
N GLY A 39 13.74 -8.26 -3.87
CA GLY A 39 13.04 -7.49 -4.90
C GLY A 39 11.55 -7.24 -4.62
N LEU A 40 10.72 -7.20 -5.66
CA LEU A 40 9.28 -6.92 -5.57
C LEU A 40 8.51 -7.97 -4.74
N LYS A 41 8.98 -9.23 -4.68
CA LYS A 41 8.42 -10.30 -3.83
C LYS A 41 8.84 -10.17 -2.35
N GLY A 42 9.86 -9.35 -2.08
CA GLY A 42 10.36 -9.01 -0.75
C GLY A 42 9.74 -7.75 -0.14
N LEU A 43 8.86 -7.05 -0.86
CA LEU A 43 8.21 -5.85 -0.32
C LEU A 43 7.45 -6.21 0.96
N ARG A 44 7.86 -5.59 2.07
CA ARG A 44 7.19 -5.81 3.35
C ARG A 44 5.81 -5.14 3.28
N PRO A 45 4.78 -5.78 3.83
CA PRO A 45 3.47 -5.17 3.94
C PRO A 45 3.49 -3.78 4.58
N ILE A 46 4.40 -3.54 5.53
CA ILE A 46 4.59 -2.24 6.17
C ILE A 46 5.06 -1.17 5.18
N THR A 47 5.91 -1.52 4.21
CA THR A 47 6.40 -0.60 3.17
C THR A 47 5.26 -0.20 2.25
N LEU A 48 4.45 -1.18 1.87
CA LEU A 48 3.31 -0.94 1.00
C LEU A 48 2.20 -0.14 1.75
N LEU A 49 2.00 -0.40 3.04
CA LEU A 49 1.10 0.38 3.91
C LEU A 49 1.61 1.83 4.07
N SER A 50 2.91 2.00 4.32
CA SER A 50 3.55 3.31 4.41
C SER A 50 3.39 4.11 3.12
N ALA A 51 3.56 3.48 1.95
CA ALA A 51 3.32 4.12 0.66
C ALA A 51 1.86 4.61 0.51
N VAL A 52 0.87 3.81 0.95
CA VAL A 52 -0.54 4.23 0.95
C VAL A 52 -0.75 5.46 1.83
N PHE A 53 -0.20 5.47 3.05
CA PHE A 53 -0.29 6.64 3.93
C PHE A 53 0.38 7.87 3.34
N VAL A 54 1.57 7.72 2.73
CA VAL A 54 2.28 8.85 2.08
C VAL A 54 1.46 9.42 0.92
N VAL A 55 0.85 8.56 0.08
CA VAL A 55 0.00 9.05 -1.01
C VAL A 55 -1.26 9.74 -0.48
N MET A 56 -1.91 9.17 0.54
CA MET A 56 -3.13 9.76 1.10
C MET A 56 -2.86 11.09 1.82
N TYR A 57 -1.98 11.07 2.83
CA TYR A 57 -1.69 12.27 3.62
C TYR A 57 -0.84 13.27 2.86
N GLY A 58 0.20 12.81 2.17
CA GLY A 58 1.04 13.68 1.35
C GLY A 58 0.25 14.30 0.21
N GLY A 59 -0.60 13.53 -0.48
CA GLY A 59 -1.48 14.05 -1.51
C GLY A 59 -2.48 15.08 -0.98
N TYR A 60 -3.05 14.85 0.21
CA TYR A 60 -3.94 15.82 0.86
C TYR A 60 -3.20 17.12 1.23
N ILE A 61 -2.01 17.03 1.82
CA ILE A 61 -1.21 18.20 2.21
C ILE A 61 -0.82 19.01 0.97
N ILE A 62 -0.35 18.35 -0.10
CA ILE A 62 0.01 19.01 -1.36
C ILE A 62 -1.20 19.74 -1.93
N TRP A 63 -2.36 19.06 -1.99
CA TRP A 63 -3.60 19.68 -2.46
C TRP A 63 -3.99 20.88 -1.61
N TYR A 64 -3.99 20.75 -0.29
CA TYR A 64 -4.34 21.82 0.65
C TYR A 64 -3.41 23.04 0.53
N VAL A 65 -2.11 22.81 0.43
CA VAL A 65 -1.12 23.89 0.27
C VAL A 65 -1.30 24.59 -1.08
N LEU A 66 -1.49 23.84 -2.16
CA LEU A 66 -1.73 24.42 -3.49
C LEU A 66 -3.03 25.22 -3.53
N ASP A 67 -4.10 24.70 -2.94
CA ASP A 67 -5.39 25.39 -2.84
C ASP A 67 -5.28 26.67 -2.03
N ALA A 68 -4.65 26.62 -0.85
CA ALA A 68 -4.39 27.80 -0.01
C ALA A 68 -3.48 28.84 -0.69
N TRP A 69 -2.54 28.41 -1.54
CA TRP A 69 -1.62 29.29 -2.25
C TRP A 69 -2.25 29.92 -3.50
N LEU A 70 -3.17 29.21 -4.17
CA LEU A 70 -3.90 29.69 -5.35
C LEU A 70 -5.17 30.49 -5.02
N ALA A 71 -5.71 30.34 -3.80
CA ALA A 71 -6.85 31.11 -3.31
C ALA A 71 -6.49 32.51 -2.78
N LEU A 72 -5.27 32.99 -3.07
CA LEU A 72 -4.70 34.29 -2.69
C LEU A 72 -4.43 35.13 -3.95
#